data_AF-A0A2S9STR9-F1
#
_entry.id   AF-A0A2S9STR9-F1
#
_cell.length_a   1.000
_cell.length_b   1.000
_cell.length_c   1.000
_cell.angle_alpha   90.00
_cell.angle_beta   90.00
_cell.angle_gamma   90.00
#
_symmetry.space_group_name_H-M   'P 1'
#
loop_
_entity.id
_entity.type
_entity.pdbx_description
1 polymer ?
#
loop_
_entity_poly.entity_id
_entity_poly.type
_entity_poly.pdbx_seq_one_letter_code
_entity_poly.pdbx_strand_id
1 'polypeptide(L)'
;MLRLSQNRLIIISSIFLTLFYNYKFFKDLILTYGFIGSNILFFLSITIVLTLLIIVLLTLFSSKYTTKPILITIFISSAFAAYFMDSYSVVIDSEMIRNSLQTSFKESVDLFSIKLVLYIVFLAIIPSYICLLSTFDSS
;
A
#
# COMPACT_ATOMS: atom_id res chain seq x y z
N MET A 1 -0.54 -24.38 9.64
CA MET A 1 0.51 -23.35 9.85
C MET A 1 1.20 -23.13 8.51
N LEU A 2 1.17 -21.91 7.94
CA LEU A 2 1.82 -21.63 6.65
C LEU A 2 3.33 -21.53 6.88
N ARG A 3 4.11 -22.46 6.32
CA ARG A 3 5.58 -22.41 6.34
C ARG A 3 6.06 -21.59 5.14
N LEU A 4 6.47 -20.35 5.40
CA LEU A 4 7.03 -19.47 4.37
C LEU A 4 8.42 -19.01 4.81
N SER A 5 9.40 -19.15 3.92
CA SER A 5 10.72 -18.54 4.12
C SER A 5 10.59 -17.01 4.16
N GLN A 6 11.42 -16.35 4.98
CA GLN A 6 11.45 -14.88 5.14
C GLN A 6 11.50 -14.16 3.78
N ASN A 7 12.33 -14.65 2.85
CA ASN A 7 12.49 -14.04 1.53
C ASN A 7 11.21 -14.14 0.69
N ARG A 8 10.51 -15.29 0.75
CA ARG A 8 9.24 -15.46 0.04
C ARG A 8 8.19 -14.50 0.57
N LEU A 9 8.15 -14.32 1.87
CA LEU A 9 7.21 -13.42 2.51
C LEU A 9 7.46 -11.97 2.13
N ILE A 10 8.72 -11.53 2.09
CA ILE A 10 9.11 -10.20 1.62
C ILE A 10 8.68 -10.01 0.16
N ILE A 11 9.00 -10.96 -0.74
CA ILE A 11 8.63 -10.86 -2.17
C ILE A 11 7.12 -10.75 -2.35
N ILE A 12 6.33 -11.61 -1.70
CA ILE A 12 4.87 -11.59 -1.78
C ILE A 12 4.32 -10.25 -1.25
N SER A 13 4.85 -9.78 -0.11
CA SER A 13 4.44 -8.52 0.49
C SER A 13 4.78 -7.33 -0.39
N SER A 14 5.96 -7.31 -1.02
CA SER A 14 6.37 -6.25 -1.95
C SER A 14 5.48 -6.20 -3.18
N ILE A 15 5.19 -7.35 -3.79
CA ILE A 15 4.29 -7.41 -4.96
C ILE A 15 2.89 -6.91 -4.57
N PHE A 16 2.40 -7.31 -3.40
CA PHE A 16 1.11 -6.86 -2.89
C PHE A 16 1.10 -5.34 -2.62
N LEU A 17 2.16 -4.80 -2.01
CA LEU A 17 2.36 -3.37 -1.78
C LEU A 17 2.37 -2.59 -3.10
N THR A 18 3.16 -3.03 -4.08
CA THR A 18 3.21 -2.42 -5.40
C THR A 18 1.82 -2.40 -6.02
N LEU A 19 1.18 -3.55 -6.22
CA LEU A 19 -0.04 -3.63 -7.03
C LEU A 19 -1.25 -2.95 -6.39
N PHE A 20 -1.48 -3.14 -5.09
CA PHE A 20 -2.72 -2.71 -4.46
C PHE A 20 -2.61 -1.32 -3.84
N TYR A 21 -1.49 -0.98 -3.20
CA TYR A 21 -1.37 0.31 -2.50
C TYR A 21 -0.95 1.44 -3.43
N ASN A 22 -0.28 1.11 -4.54
CA ASN A 22 0.07 2.08 -5.57
C ASN A 22 -0.94 2.07 -6.74
N TYR A 23 -2.17 1.60 -6.51
CA TYR A 23 -3.21 1.55 -7.54
C TYR A 23 -3.46 2.92 -8.19
N LYS A 24 -3.57 3.99 -7.38
CA LYS A 24 -3.77 5.37 -7.86
C LYS A 24 -2.61 5.82 -8.75
N PHE A 25 -1.37 5.54 -8.35
CA PHE A 25 -0.19 5.82 -9.17
C PHE A 25 -0.24 5.14 -10.54
N PHE A 26 -0.60 3.85 -10.59
CA PHE A 26 -0.75 3.14 -11.87
C PHE A 26 -1.90 3.70 -12.71
N LYS A 27 -3.03 4.04 -12.07
CA LYS A 27 -4.17 4.66 -12.74
C LYS A 27 -3.77 6.00 -13.38
N ASP A 28 -3.08 6.86 -12.63
CA ASP A 28 -2.66 8.16 -13.11
C ASP A 28 -1.59 8.03 -14.21
N LEU A 29 -0.64 7.08 -14.08
CA LEU A 29 0.29 6.78 -15.17
C LEU A 29 -0.43 6.34 -16.44
N ILE A 30 -1.41 5.44 -16.36
CA ILE A 30 -2.22 4.98 -17.51
C ILE A 30 -2.95 6.16 -18.16
N LEU A 31 -3.52 7.05 -17.35
CA LEU A 31 -4.22 8.24 -17.84
C LEU A 31 -3.29 9.25 -18.52
N THR A 32 -2.06 9.43 -18.01
CA THR A 32 -1.10 10.38 -18.57
C THR A 32 -0.42 9.88 -19.84
N TYR A 33 0.05 8.63 -19.85
CA TYR A 33 0.86 8.09 -20.95
C TYR A 33 0.05 7.26 -21.95
N GLY A 34 -1.14 6.78 -21.57
CA GLY A 34 -1.92 5.85 -22.38
C GLY A 34 -1.28 4.45 -22.43
N PHE A 35 -2.10 3.41 -22.39
CA PHE A 35 -1.63 2.02 -22.38
C PHE A 35 -1.50 1.44 -23.80
N ILE A 36 -0.68 2.07 -24.65
CA ILE A 36 -0.54 1.72 -26.08
C ILE A 36 0.94 1.66 -26.49
N GLY A 37 1.28 0.68 -27.34
CA GLY A 37 2.59 0.57 -27.99
C GLY A 37 3.76 0.43 -27.01
N SER A 38 4.79 1.25 -27.20
CA SER A 38 6.02 1.26 -26.38
C SER A 38 5.78 1.60 -24.91
N ASN A 39 4.65 2.23 -24.58
CA ASN A 39 4.37 2.64 -23.20
C ASN A 39 4.11 1.44 -22.30
N ILE A 40 3.66 0.29 -22.84
CA ILE A 40 3.46 -0.96 -22.09
C ILE A 40 4.77 -1.45 -21.47
N LEU A 41 5.89 -1.34 -22.20
CA LEU A 41 7.22 -1.67 -21.68
C LEU A 41 7.64 -0.72 -20.56
N PHE A 42 7.29 0.56 -20.66
CA PHE A 42 7.51 1.55 -19.60
C PHE A 42 6.70 1.20 -18.33
N PHE A 43 5.42 0.83 -18.47
CA PHE A 43 4.58 0.36 -17.36
C PHE A 43 5.16 -0.88 -16.67
N LEU A 44 5.61 -1.86 -17.44
CA LEU A 44 6.26 -3.06 -16.89
C LEU A 44 7.55 -2.70 -16.16
N SER A 45 8.39 -1.85 -16.77
CA SER A 45 9.65 -1.40 -16.19
C SER A 45 9.44 -0.68 -14.85
N ILE A 46 8.52 0.29 -14.79
CA ILE A 46 8.26 1.04 -13.55
C ILE A 46 7.69 0.14 -12.46
N THR A 47 6.81 -0.81 -12.82
CA THR A 47 6.25 -1.79 -11.87
C THR A 47 7.34 -2.69 -11.29
N ILE A 48 8.25 -3.17 -12.14
CA ILE A 48 9.37 -4.03 -11.76
C ILE A 48 10.34 -3.26 -10.85
N VAL A 49 10.74 -2.05 -11.25
CA VAL A 49 11.65 -1.19 -10.47
C VAL A 49 11.06 -0.86 -9.11
N LEU A 50 9.78 -0.48 -9.04
CA LEU A 50 9.11 -0.18 -7.78
C LEU A 50 9.07 -1.41 -6.86
N THR A 51 8.76 -2.58 -7.42
CA THR A 51 8.72 -3.83 -6.65
C THR A 51 10.10 -4.22 -6.13
N LEU A 52 11.14 -4.14 -6.96
CA LEU A 52 12.53 -4.38 -6.57
C LEU A 52 12.99 -3.43 -5.48
N LEU A 53 12.65 -2.14 -5.59
CA LEU A 53 12.97 -1.14 -4.58
C LEU A 53 12.35 -1.51 -3.22
N ILE A 54 11.07 -1.89 -3.19
CA ILE A 54 10.39 -2.31 -1.96
C ILE A 54 11.02 -3.59 -1.41
N ILE A 55 11.37 -4.57 -2.26
CA ILE A 55 12.09 -5.78 -1.83
C ILE A 55 13.43 -5.41 -1.18
N VAL A 56 14.23 -4.53 -1.80
CA VAL A 56 15.53 -4.12 -1.27
C VAL A 56 15.38 -3.42 0.07
N LEU A 57 14.43 -2.48 0.18
CA LEU A 57 14.16 -1.76 1.43
C LEU A 57 13.71 -2.74 2.53
N LEU A 58 12.73 -3.59 2.25
CA LEU A 58 12.24 -4.57 3.22
C LEU A 58 13.35 -5.54 3.63
N THR A 59 14.16 -6.01 2.69
CA THR A 59 15.28 -6.92 2.97
C THR A 59 16.32 -6.26 3.85
N LEU A 60 16.66 -4.99 3.59
CA LEU A 60 17.63 -4.22 4.37
C LEU A 60 17.22 -4.06 5.84
N PHE A 61 15.93 -3.85 6.10
CA PHE A 61 15.40 -3.72 7.45
C PHE A 61 14.92 -5.07 8.04
N SER A 62 14.95 -6.16 7.26
CA SER A 62 14.48 -7.47 7.70
C SER A 62 15.52 -8.19 8.55
N SER A 63 15.10 -8.62 9.74
CA SER A 63 15.80 -9.57 10.59
C SER A 63 14.81 -10.64 11.07
N LYS A 64 15.33 -11.77 11.56
CA LYS A 64 14.53 -12.94 11.99
C LYS A 64 13.36 -12.57 12.92
N TYR A 65 13.53 -11.53 13.73
CA TYR A 65 12.52 -11.05 14.67
C TYR A 65 11.85 -9.72 14.28
N THR A 66 12.47 -8.90 13.42
CA THR A 66 11.95 -7.57 13.05
C THR A 66 11.06 -7.58 11.80
N THR A 67 11.16 -8.60 10.96
CA THR A 67 10.44 -8.64 9.67
C THR A 67 8.93 -8.51 9.85
N LYS A 68 8.34 -9.23 10.81
CA LYS A 68 6.89 -9.18 11.09
C LYS A 68 6.41 -7.79 11.54
N PRO A 69 6.95 -7.18 12.62
CA PRO A 69 6.47 -5.88 13.07
C PRO A 69 6.68 -4.78 12.03
N ILE A 70 7.77 -4.84 11.25
CA ILE A 70 8.03 -3.88 10.17
C ILE A 70 6.95 -3.99 9.08
N LEU A 71 6.65 -5.19 8.61
CA LEU A 71 5.63 -5.40 7.58
C LEU A 71 4.24 -4.96 8.04
N ILE A 72 3.85 -5.28 9.28
CA ILE A 72 2.58 -4.84 9.85
C ILE A 72 2.49 -3.31 9.86
N THR A 73 3.55 -2.64 10.33
CA THR A 73 3.61 -1.17 10.37
C THR A 73 3.51 -0.57 8.97
N ILE A 74 4.22 -1.17 8.00
CA ILE A 74 4.19 -0.75 6.60
C ILE A 74 2.80 -0.95 5.98
N PHE A 75 2.15 -2.10 6.21
CA PHE A 75 0.80 -2.35 5.69
C PHE A 75 -0.22 -1.37 6.25
N ILE A 76 -0.18 -1.09 7.56
CA ILE A 76 -1.07 -0.11 8.19
C ILE A 76 -0.82 1.28 7.61
N SER A 77 0.43 1.76 7.65
CA SER A 77 0.79 3.09 7.14
C SER A 77 0.44 3.25 5.65
N SER A 78 0.76 2.24 4.84
CA SER A 78 0.46 2.24 3.41
C SER A 78 -1.04 2.19 3.15
N ALA A 79 -1.84 1.48 3.95
CA ALA A 79 -3.30 1.44 3.77
C ALA A 79 -3.93 2.80 4.02
N PHE A 80 -3.47 3.52 5.05
CA PHE A 80 -3.86 4.92 5.27
C PHE A 80 -3.43 5.80 4.11
N ALA A 81 -2.17 5.73 3.69
CA ALA A 81 -1.65 6.52 2.58
C ALA A 81 -2.45 6.27 1.28
N ALA A 82 -2.73 5.00 0.95
CA ALA A 82 -3.50 4.60 -0.21
C ALA A 82 -4.96 5.12 -0.14
N TYR A 83 -5.59 5.05 1.03
CA TYR A 83 -6.93 5.61 1.22
C TYR A 83 -6.96 7.12 1.00
N PHE A 84 -5.99 7.86 1.57
CA PHE A 84 -5.92 9.31 1.40
C PHE A 84 -5.62 9.69 -0.06
N MET A 85 -4.73 8.98 -0.73
CA MET A 85 -4.42 9.19 -2.15
C MET A 85 -5.63 8.92 -3.06
N ASP A 86 -6.40 7.86 -2.80
CA ASP A 86 -7.55 7.49 -3.65
C ASP A 86 -8.80 8.34 -3.36
N SER A 87 -9.13 8.54 -2.07
CA SER A 87 -10.39 9.19 -1.67
C SER A 87 -10.36 10.70 -1.81
N TYR A 88 -9.20 11.31 -1.60
CA TYR A 88 -9.10 12.77 -1.57
C TYR A 88 -8.36 13.35 -2.77
N SER A 89 -7.86 12.51 -3.72
CA SER A 89 -7.12 12.94 -4.93
C SER A 89 -6.18 14.13 -4.66
N VAL A 90 -5.42 14.02 -3.58
CA VAL A 90 -4.82 15.17 -2.90
C VAL A 90 -3.59 15.66 -3.66
N VAL A 91 -3.80 16.69 -4.46
CA VAL A 91 -3.10 17.95 -4.22
C VAL A 91 -3.84 18.60 -3.05
N ILE A 92 -3.21 18.81 -1.87
CA ILE A 92 -3.90 19.50 -0.75
C ILE A 92 -4.12 20.93 -1.21
N ASP A 93 -5.32 21.25 -1.69
CA ASP A 93 -5.66 22.61 -2.05
C ASP A 93 -6.24 23.36 -0.83
N SER A 94 -5.94 24.65 -0.77
CA SER A 94 -6.30 25.56 0.33
C SER A 94 -7.82 25.65 0.56
N GLU A 95 -8.63 25.33 -0.46
CA GLU A 95 -10.08 25.22 -0.35
C GLU A 95 -10.55 24.04 0.52
N MET A 96 -9.88 22.89 0.47
CA MET A 96 -10.27 21.73 1.28
C MET A 96 -10.00 21.95 2.77
N ILE A 97 -8.92 22.66 3.11
CA ILE A 97 -8.62 23.06 4.49
C ILE A 97 -9.66 24.06 5.00
N ARG A 98 -10.06 25.02 4.16
CA ARG A 98 -11.06 26.03 4.54
C ARG A 98 -12.45 25.42 4.76
N ASN A 99 -12.84 24.46 3.92
CA ASN A 99 -14.11 23.76 4.05
C ASN A 99 -14.14 22.85 5.29
N SER A 100 -13.05 22.13 5.61
CA SER A 100 -12.99 21.28 6.81
C SER A 100 -13.00 22.07 8.13
N LEU A 101 -12.50 23.30 8.11
CA LEU A 101 -12.56 24.22 9.26
C LEU A 101 -13.94 24.85 9.45
N GLN A 102 -14.79 24.83 8.41
CA GLN A 102 -16.12 25.46 8.44
C GLN A 102 -17.27 24.49 8.73
N THR A 103 -17.18 23.19 8.41
CA THR A 103 -18.29 22.24 8.66
C THR A 103 -18.14 21.36 9.91
N SER A 104 -19.29 21.15 10.57
CA SER A 104 -19.48 20.38 11.79
C SER A 104 -19.04 18.91 11.65
N PHE A 105 -18.44 18.36 12.73
CA PHE A 105 -18.00 16.96 12.93
C PHE A 105 -18.89 15.84 12.35
N LYS A 106 -20.16 16.11 12.02
CA LYS A 106 -21.11 15.18 11.40
C LYS A 106 -20.82 14.89 9.91
N GLU A 107 -20.23 15.82 9.16
CA GLU A 107 -19.75 15.57 7.78
C GLU A 107 -18.38 14.89 7.75
N SER A 108 -17.56 15.08 8.79
CA SER A 108 -16.27 14.41 8.95
C SER A 108 -16.38 12.92 9.33
N VAL A 109 -17.57 12.47 9.74
CA VAL A 109 -17.84 11.06 10.02
C VAL A 109 -18.24 10.29 8.75
N ASP A 110 -18.82 10.94 7.74
CA ASP A 110 -18.94 10.35 6.40
C ASP A 110 -17.57 10.19 5.70
N LEU A 111 -16.56 10.94 6.16
CA LEU A 111 -15.14 10.78 5.78
C LEU A 111 -14.47 9.60 6.49
N PHE A 112 -15.03 9.08 7.58
CA PHE A 112 -14.86 7.67 8.02
C PHE A 112 -15.71 6.78 7.11
N SER A 113 -15.43 6.86 5.81
CA SER A 113 -16.18 6.11 4.80
C SER A 113 -16.04 4.61 5.08
N ILE A 114 -17.10 3.84 4.78
CA ILE A 114 -17.01 2.37 4.65
C ILE A 114 -15.75 1.99 3.84
N LYS A 115 -15.33 2.83 2.89
CA LYS A 115 -14.06 2.68 2.16
C LYS A 115 -12.83 2.65 3.06
N LEU A 116 -12.67 3.54 4.04
CA LEU A 116 -11.52 3.52 4.97
C LEU A 116 -11.48 2.20 5.74
N VAL A 117 -12.64 1.76 6.24
CA VAL A 117 -12.76 0.49 6.97
C VAL A 117 -12.41 -0.67 6.04
N LEU A 118 -12.89 -0.67 4.80
CA LEU A 118 -12.53 -1.68 3.80
C LEU A 118 -11.03 -1.66 3.49
N TYR A 119 -10.42 -0.49 3.31
CA TYR A 119 -8.97 -0.37 3.09
C TYR A 119 -8.19 -0.93 4.28
N ILE A 120 -8.54 -0.55 5.51
CA ILE A 120 -7.86 -1.07 6.71
C ILE A 120 -8.08 -2.58 6.85
N VAL A 121 -9.29 -3.08 6.65
CA VAL A 121 -9.59 -4.52 6.78
C VAL A 121 -8.83 -5.33 5.72
N PHE A 122 -8.97 -4.97 4.44
CA PHE A 122 -8.42 -5.74 3.33
C PHE A 122 -6.92 -5.51 3.11
N LEU A 123 -6.44 -4.28 3.29
CA LEU A 123 -5.04 -3.91 3.05
C LEU A 123 -4.21 -3.84 4.33
N ALA A 124 -4.77 -3.73 5.53
CA ALA A 124 -3.94 -3.77 6.74
C ALA A 124 -4.14 -5.07 7.54
N ILE A 125 -5.38 -5.38 7.92
CA ILE A 125 -5.67 -6.47 8.87
C ILE A 125 -5.44 -7.85 8.26
N ILE A 126 -6.02 -8.14 7.08
CA ILE A 126 -5.85 -9.42 6.39
C ILE A 126 -4.37 -9.74 6.12
N PRO A 127 -3.58 -8.88 5.45
CA PRO A 127 -2.18 -9.17 5.16
C PRO A 127 -1.33 -9.25 6.44
N SER A 128 -1.62 -8.42 7.46
CA SER A 128 -0.94 -8.51 8.76
C SER A 128 -1.22 -9.83 9.47
N TYR A 129 -2.46 -10.32 9.43
CA TYR A 129 -2.85 -11.59 10.03
C TYR A 129 -2.19 -12.79 9.32
N ILE A 130 -2.15 -12.76 7.99
CA ILE A 130 -1.43 -13.77 7.19
C ILE A 130 0.07 -13.75 7.53
N CYS A 131 0.66 -12.55 7.66
CA CYS A 131 2.05 -12.38 8.05
C CYS A 131 2.34 -12.92 9.47
N LEU A 132 1.42 -12.73 10.42
CA LEU A 132 1.52 -13.28 11.77
C LEU A 132 1.46 -14.81 11.79
N LEU A 133 0.55 -15.40 11.01
CA LEU A 133 0.33 -16.85 10.91
C LEU A 133 1.49 -17.59 10.22
N SER A 134 2.30 -16.87 9.44
CA SER A 134 3.49 -17.43 8.80
C SER A 134 4.58 -17.73 9.84
N THR A 135 5.15 -18.93 9.79
CA THR A 135 6.30 -19.29 10.65
C THR A 135 7.57 -19.11 9.85
N PHE A 136 8.54 -18.36 10.38
CA PHE A 136 9.88 -18.29 9.80
C PHE A 136 10.56 -19.63 10.06
N ASP A 137 10.59 -20.49 9.04
CA ASP A 137 11.50 -21.63 9.04
C ASP A 137 12.92 -21.06 8.95
N SER A 138 13.69 -21.24 10.02
CA SER A 138 15.12 -20.91 10.03
C SER A 138 15.85 -21.98 9.21
N SER A 139 16.02 -21.71 7.93
CA SER A 139 17.14 -22.26 7.17
C SER A 139 18.41 -21.53 7.56
#